data_AF-A0A182EHC1-F1
#
_entry.id   AF-A0A182EHC1-F1
#
_cell.length_a   1.000
_cell.length_b   1.000
_cell.length_c   1.000
_cell.angle_alpha   90.00
_cell.angle_beta   90.00
_cell.angle_gamma   90.00
#
_symmetry.space_group_name_H-M   'P 1'
#
loop_
_entity.id
_entity.type
_entity.pdbx_description
1 polymer ?
#
loop_
_entity_poly.entity_id
_entity_poly.type
_entity_poly.pdbx_seq_one_letter_code
_entity_poly.pdbx_strand_id
1 'polypeptide(L)'
;MSRGLLGHQSPIHMRHNRKDALKEADLIILAGQVCDFRLSYGRTLSSRANIVSINRDRAQMLKNEGTFWRVNLMIQADVATTLVNLAHCLKSSDREYCSSVQEWMSYLTMKENEKNAENMKKMSEALIGNGINPLYVLSLINKVLPENAILIADGGDFIANAAYTVHPRGPLQWLDPGVFGTLGVGAGFALGAKAIYPNRPVVIIYGDGSCGFSLMEFDTFSRHKFSVVALIGNDACWSQIAREQVAIFKSSVAVDLKHTRYDNVGIALGARGELIDCKEDLTKERFEKIFASATGGTSVVVNIIIGKSNFRDGSISV
;
A
#
# COMPACT_ATOMS: atom_id res chain seq x y z
N MET A 1 -0.44 -6.89 8.54
CA MET A 1 -0.61 -5.65 7.75
C MET A 1 -1.26 -4.62 8.65
N SER A 2 -0.64 -3.44 8.83
CA SER A 2 -1.11 -2.41 9.78
C SER A 2 -1.68 -1.16 9.11
N ARG A 3 -1.54 -1.04 7.78
CA ARG A 3 -2.04 0.11 7.03
C ARG A 3 -3.57 0.22 7.18
N GLY A 4 -4.04 1.42 7.51
CA GLY A 4 -5.45 1.70 7.77
C GLY A 4 -5.88 1.53 9.23
N LEU A 5 -5.03 0.97 10.10
CA LEU A 5 -5.36 0.78 11.53
C LEU A 5 -5.81 2.07 12.23
N LEU A 6 -5.13 3.19 11.93
CA LEU A 6 -5.45 4.51 12.47
C LEU A 6 -6.44 5.30 11.60
N GLY A 7 -6.91 4.72 10.50
CA GLY A 7 -7.69 5.42 9.48
C GLY A 7 -6.87 6.38 8.61
N HIS A 8 -7.56 7.06 7.70
CA HIS A 8 -6.91 7.87 6.66
C HIS A 8 -6.57 9.31 7.11
N GLN A 9 -7.23 9.84 8.14
CA GLN A 9 -7.07 11.22 8.64
C GLN A 9 -6.36 11.31 10.01
N SER A 10 -5.75 10.22 10.49
CA SER A 10 -5.11 10.23 11.81
C SER A 10 -3.98 11.27 11.89
N PRO A 11 -4.01 12.19 12.88
CA PRO A 11 -2.98 13.22 13.04
C PRO A 11 -1.66 12.66 13.60
N ILE A 12 -1.66 11.44 14.13
CA ILE A 12 -0.47 10.79 14.71
C ILE A 12 0.21 9.80 13.75
N HIS A 13 -0.32 9.64 12.54
CA HIS A 13 0.20 8.71 11.55
C HIS A 13 1.21 9.40 10.62
N MET A 14 2.50 9.11 10.83
CA MET A 14 3.60 9.60 9.99
C MET A 14 3.90 8.59 8.87
N ARG A 15 3.54 8.90 7.62
CA ARG A 15 3.69 7.98 6.48
C ARG A 15 5.00 8.18 5.76
N HIS A 16 5.39 9.44 5.55
CA HIS A 16 6.46 9.78 4.63
C HIS A 16 7.82 9.97 5.32
N ASN A 17 7.83 10.19 6.64
CA ASN A 17 9.07 10.42 7.40
C ASN A 17 9.47 9.25 8.31
N ARG A 18 9.03 8.03 7.99
CA ARG A 18 9.33 6.81 8.78
C ARG A 18 10.81 6.66 9.12
N LYS A 19 11.70 6.85 8.13
CA LYS A 19 13.13 6.60 8.30
C LYS A 19 13.76 7.53 9.34
N ASP A 20 13.43 8.82 9.27
CA ASP A 20 14.03 9.83 10.15
C ASP A 20 13.40 9.76 11.53
N ALA A 21 12.07 9.54 11.63
CA ALA A 21 11.38 9.28 12.89
C ALA A 21 12.00 8.09 13.66
N LEU A 22 12.31 6.97 12.98
CA LEU A 22 12.93 5.80 13.61
C LEU A 22 14.38 6.04 14.05
N LYS A 23 15.13 6.92 13.36
CA LYS A 23 16.52 7.24 13.68
C LYS A 23 16.66 8.22 14.83
N GLU A 24 15.70 9.12 14.99
CA GLU A 24 15.70 10.17 16.00
C GLU A 24 14.97 9.75 17.29
N ALA A 25 14.13 8.70 17.23
CA ALA A 25 13.44 8.18 18.40
C ALA A 25 14.40 7.72 19.52
N ASP A 26 13.94 7.91 20.76
CA ASP A 26 14.52 7.43 22.02
C ASP A 26 13.75 6.25 22.64
N LEU A 27 12.54 5.99 22.13
CA LEU A 27 11.72 4.82 22.44
C LEU A 27 11.07 4.30 21.15
N ILE A 28 11.18 2.99 20.89
CA ILE A 28 10.56 2.33 19.76
C ILE A 28 9.78 1.12 20.25
N ILE A 29 8.48 1.07 19.95
CA ILE A 29 7.62 -0.08 20.25
C ILE A 29 7.32 -0.85 18.97
N LEU A 30 7.93 -2.03 18.83
CA LEU A 30 7.66 -2.98 17.76
C LEU A 30 6.42 -3.81 18.12
N ALA A 31 5.24 -3.29 17.79
CA ALA A 31 3.95 -3.92 18.07
C ALA A 31 3.55 -4.92 16.96
N GLY A 32 3.92 -6.19 17.11
CA GLY A 32 3.68 -7.25 16.12
C GLY A 32 4.53 -7.11 14.84
N GLN A 33 5.46 -6.17 14.82
CA GLN A 33 6.35 -5.92 13.68
C GLN A 33 7.63 -6.76 13.84
N VAL A 34 8.03 -7.42 12.76
CA VAL A 34 9.26 -8.19 12.69
C VAL A 34 10.35 -7.34 12.04
N CYS A 35 11.56 -7.37 12.61
CA CYS A 35 12.76 -6.74 12.03
C CYS A 35 13.31 -7.56 10.85
N ASP A 36 12.50 -7.74 9.80
CA ASP A 36 12.90 -8.35 8.53
C ASP A 36 13.32 -7.27 7.51
N PHE A 37 13.44 -7.66 6.24
CA PHE A 37 13.88 -6.77 5.15
C PHE A 37 13.01 -5.50 5.02
N ARG A 38 11.72 -5.55 5.37
CA ARG A 38 10.78 -4.39 5.30
C ARG A 38 11.11 -3.30 6.31
N LEU A 39 11.84 -3.66 7.36
CA LEU A 39 12.41 -2.75 8.37
C LEU A 39 13.94 -2.78 8.34
N SER A 40 14.53 -3.12 7.18
CA SER A 40 15.97 -3.17 6.95
C SER A 40 16.73 -3.95 8.02
N TYR A 41 16.16 -5.06 8.49
CA TYR A 41 16.75 -5.93 9.52
C TYR A 41 17.02 -5.21 10.85
N GLY A 42 16.30 -4.11 11.14
CA GLY A 42 16.48 -3.26 12.32
C GLY A 42 17.56 -2.17 12.15
N ARG A 43 18.26 -2.09 11.01
CA ARG A 43 19.32 -1.10 10.77
C ARG A 43 18.86 0.35 10.85
N THR A 44 17.58 0.61 10.57
CA THR A 44 17.01 1.96 10.62
C THR A 44 16.62 2.39 12.02
N LEU A 45 16.61 1.48 12.99
CA LEU A 45 16.27 1.80 14.37
C LEU A 45 17.41 2.59 15.01
N SER A 46 17.07 3.63 15.75
CA SER A 46 18.03 4.42 16.52
C SER A 46 18.81 3.53 17.50
N SER A 47 20.14 3.66 17.51
CA SER A 47 21.00 3.01 18.51
C SER A 47 20.85 3.60 19.91
N ARG A 48 20.20 4.76 20.02
CA ARG A 48 19.90 5.44 21.30
C ARG A 48 18.52 5.06 21.84
N ALA A 49 17.67 4.41 21.05
CA ALA A 49 16.33 4.07 21.47
C ALA A 49 16.31 2.89 22.44
N ASN A 50 15.46 2.98 23.45
CA ASN A 50 14.94 1.80 24.14
C ASN A 50 13.95 1.09 23.21
N ILE A 51 14.20 -0.18 22.91
CA ILE A 51 13.34 -0.96 22.02
C ILE A 51 12.48 -1.93 22.83
N VAL A 52 11.17 -1.80 22.71
CA VAL A 52 10.17 -2.74 23.23
C VAL A 52 9.66 -3.59 22.08
N SER A 53 9.74 -4.92 22.20
CA SER A 53 9.22 -5.85 21.20
C SER A 53 8.03 -6.62 21.75
N ILE A 54 6.87 -6.48 21.11
CA ILE A 54 5.61 -7.12 21.52
C ILE A 54 5.20 -8.09 20.41
N ASN A 55 5.21 -9.39 20.68
CA ASN A 55 4.78 -10.38 19.70
C ASN A 55 4.30 -11.67 20.38
N ARG A 56 3.35 -12.38 19.78
CA ARG A 56 2.87 -13.68 20.30
C ARG A 56 3.95 -14.76 20.13
N ASP A 57 4.71 -14.67 19.04
CA ASP A 57 5.75 -15.62 18.69
C ASP A 57 7.13 -15.09 19.11
N ARG A 58 7.83 -15.87 19.95
CA ARG A 58 9.14 -15.50 20.47
C ARG A 58 10.22 -15.41 19.38
N ALA A 59 10.17 -16.28 18.37
CA ALA A 59 11.16 -16.28 17.30
C ALA A 59 11.01 -15.06 16.38
N GLN A 60 9.78 -14.63 16.10
CA GLN A 60 9.49 -13.39 15.38
C GLN A 60 9.88 -12.15 16.19
N MET A 61 9.61 -12.15 17.50
CA MET A 61 9.97 -11.07 18.42
C MET A 61 11.48 -10.78 18.42
N LEU A 62 12.31 -11.81 18.22
CA LEU A 62 13.77 -11.76 18.30
C LEU A 62 14.47 -11.87 16.93
N LYS A 63 13.71 -11.85 15.83
CA LYS A 63 14.28 -12.05 14.49
C LYS A 63 15.32 -10.97 14.18
N ASN A 64 16.55 -11.40 13.87
CA ASN A 64 17.71 -10.54 13.59
C ASN A 64 18.17 -9.65 14.77
N GLU A 65 17.70 -9.94 15.99
CA GLU A 65 18.23 -9.28 17.19
C GLU A 65 19.75 -9.52 17.29
N GLY A 66 20.46 -8.48 17.73
CA GLY A 66 21.90 -8.51 17.91
C GLY A 66 22.75 -8.20 16.68
N THR A 67 22.14 -8.16 15.49
CA THR A 67 22.85 -7.76 14.27
C THR A 67 22.93 -6.24 14.14
N PHE A 68 21.79 -5.55 14.16
CA PHE A 68 21.72 -4.08 14.01
C PHE A 68 20.88 -3.39 15.09
N TRP A 69 20.21 -4.16 15.94
CA TRP A 69 19.32 -3.65 16.96
C TRP A 69 19.35 -4.56 18.19
N ARG A 70 19.01 -4.01 19.36
CA ARG A 70 18.97 -4.72 20.65
C ARG A 70 17.61 -4.50 21.29
N VAL A 71 17.02 -5.55 21.82
CA VAL A 71 15.75 -5.45 22.56
C VAL A 71 16.02 -5.08 24.02
N ASN A 72 15.30 -4.09 24.55
CA ASN A 72 15.39 -3.68 25.95
C ASN A 72 14.26 -4.31 26.79
N LEU A 73 13.08 -4.49 26.20
CA LEU A 73 11.93 -5.14 26.84
C LEU A 73 11.22 -6.05 25.85
N MET A 74 11.00 -7.29 26.27
CA MET A 74 10.26 -8.30 25.51
C MET A 74 8.90 -8.54 26.16
N ILE A 75 7.83 -8.47 25.38
CA ILE A 75 6.48 -8.79 25.83
C ILE A 75 5.91 -9.86 24.90
N GLN A 76 5.98 -11.12 25.34
CA GLN A 76 5.45 -12.24 24.58
C GLN A 76 3.93 -12.36 24.82
N ALA A 77 3.13 -11.59 24.10
CA ALA A 77 1.68 -11.50 24.30
C ALA A 77 0.95 -11.09 23.02
N ASP A 78 -0.39 -11.12 23.08
CA ASP A 78 -1.23 -10.50 22.05
C ASP A 78 -1.03 -8.98 22.03
N VAL A 79 -0.77 -8.42 20.84
CA VAL A 79 -0.42 -7.01 20.67
C VAL A 79 -1.58 -6.09 21.03
N ALA A 80 -2.78 -6.39 20.53
CA ALA A 80 -3.94 -5.54 20.74
C ALA A 80 -4.31 -5.48 22.22
N THR A 81 -4.42 -6.64 22.87
CA THR A 81 -4.71 -6.76 24.30
C THR A 81 -3.66 -6.05 25.15
N THR A 82 -2.37 -6.19 24.80
CA THR A 82 -1.28 -5.50 25.50
C THR A 82 -1.41 -3.99 25.43
N LEU A 83 -1.64 -3.43 24.24
CA LEU A 83 -1.76 -1.98 24.05
C LEU A 83 -3.02 -1.41 24.71
N VAL A 84 -4.14 -2.13 24.66
CA VAL A 84 -5.39 -1.73 25.35
C VAL A 84 -5.20 -1.72 26.86
N ASN A 85 -4.60 -2.77 27.42
CA ASN A 85 -4.33 -2.84 28.86
C ASN A 85 -3.34 -1.75 29.30
N LEU A 86 -2.30 -1.49 28.51
CA LEU A 86 -1.37 -0.39 28.76
C LEU A 86 -2.12 0.94 28.79
N ALA A 87 -2.99 1.20 27.81
CA ALA A 87 -3.79 2.43 27.76
C ALA A 87 -4.72 2.59 28.98
N HIS A 88 -5.27 1.50 29.52
CA HIS A 88 -6.06 1.54 30.76
C HIS A 88 -5.24 1.83 32.01
N CYS A 89 -3.97 1.43 32.03
CA CYS A 89 -3.06 1.70 33.15
C CYS A 89 -2.55 3.16 33.19
N LEU A 90 -2.59 3.88 32.07
CA LEU A 90 -2.18 5.28 31.98
C LEU A 90 -3.25 6.20 32.61
N LYS A 91 -2.91 6.89 33.70
CA LYS A 91 -3.82 7.81 34.41
C LYS A 91 -3.98 9.12 33.64
N SER A 92 -5.04 9.87 33.90
CA SER A 92 -5.26 11.20 33.30
C SER A 92 -4.17 12.21 33.65
N SER A 93 -3.54 12.09 34.83
CA SER A 93 -2.34 12.86 35.22
C SER A 93 -1.09 12.54 34.39
N ASP A 94 -1.06 11.38 33.73
CA ASP A 94 0.03 10.96 32.83
C ASP A 94 -0.21 11.42 31.38
N ARG A 95 -1.35 12.11 31.11
CA ARG A 95 -1.77 12.53 29.76
C ARG A 95 -1.39 13.97 29.42
N GLU A 96 -0.94 14.77 30.38
CA GLU A 96 -0.21 16.00 30.05
C GLU A 96 1.13 15.60 29.45
N TYR A 97 1.16 15.52 28.12
CA TYR A 97 2.40 15.31 27.39
C TYR A 97 3.41 16.35 27.83
N CYS A 98 4.54 15.89 28.36
CA CYS A 98 5.70 16.76 28.61
C CYS A 98 5.98 17.60 27.35
N SER A 99 6.46 18.83 27.53
CA SER A 99 6.73 19.76 26.42
C SER A 99 7.56 19.11 25.31
N SER A 100 8.51 18.24 25.67
CA SER A 100 9.34 17.49 24.72
C SER A 100 8.54 16.58 23.78
N VAL A 101 7.48 15.92 24.26
CA VAL A 101 6.62 15.07 23.42
C VAL A 101 5.78 15.91 22.47
N GLN A 102 5.28 17.06 22.93
CA GLN A 102 4.52 17.99 22.09
C GLN A 102 5.41 18.60 21.00
N GLU A 103 6.63 18.98 21.34
CA GLU A 103 7.65 19.47 20.42
C GLU A 103 8.00 18.41 19.37
N TRP A 104 8.23 17.16 19.80
CA TRP A 104 8.50 16.03 18.90
C TRP A 104 7.35 15.77 17.93
N MET A 105 6.11 15.71 18.42
CA MET A 105 4.92 15.51 17.58
C MET A 105 4.72 16.66 16.59
N SER A 106 4.98 17.90 17.02
CA SER A 106 4.89 19.09 16.15
C SER A 106 5.95 19.04 15.05
N TYR A 107 7.19 18.67 15.39
CA TYR A 107 8.27 18.49 14.44
C TYR A 107 7.96 17.41 13.39
N LEU A 108 7.50 16.23 13.83
CA LEU A 108 7.11 15.15 12.92
C LEU A 108 5.95 15.56 12.01
N THR A 109 4.94 16.25 12.56
CA THR A 109 3.78 16.75 11.79
C THR A 109 4.23 17.76 10.74
N MET A 110 5.12 18.70 11.10
CA MET A 110 5.69 19.67 10.16
C MET A 110 6.38 18.97 9.00
N LYS A 111 7.27 18.00 9.30
CA LYS A 111 7.96 17.21 8.28
C LYS A 111 7.00 16.42 7.39
N GLU A 112 5.94 15.86 7.97
CA GLU A 112 4.93 15.10 7.24
C GLU A 112 4.16 16.00 6.28
N ASN A 113 3.81 17.20 6.72
CA ASN A 113 3.13 18.21 5.90
C ASN A 113 4.02 18.74 4.76
N GLU A 114 5.31 19.01 5.03
CA GLU A 114 6.29 19.37 3.99
C GLU A 114 6.32 18.29 2.89
N LYS A 115 6.44 17.02 3.30
CA LYS A 115 6.53 15.92 2.35
C LYS A 115 5.23 15.64 1.60
N ASN A 116 4.09 15.80 2.27
CA ASN A 116 2.77 15.76 1.64
C ASN A 116 2.60 16.85 0.58
N ALA A 117 3.05 18.08 0.85
CA ALA A 117 2.98 19.17 -0.11
C ALA A 117 3.81 18.89 -1.38
N GLU A 118 5.03 18.38 -1.22
CA GLU A 118 5.86 17.93 -2.34
C GLU A 118 5.17 16.84 -3.17
N ASN A 119 4.60 15.83 -2.50
CA ASN A 119 3.91 14.72 -3.14
C ASN A 119 2.65 15.19 -3.87
N MET A 120 1.87 16.11 -3.28
CA MET A 120 0.68 16.68 -3.89
C MET A 120 0.99 17.40 -5.20
N LYS A 121 2.13 18.12 -5.28
CA LYS A 121 2.57 18.75 -6.54
C LYS A 121 2.75 17.71 -7.63
N LYS A 122 3.46 16.61 -7.34
CA LYS A 122 3.68 15.50 -8.29
C LYS A 122 2.39 14.77 -8.66
N MET A 123 1.42 14.71 -7.75
CA MET A 123 0.09 14.11 -7.98
C MET A 123 -0.84 15.02 -8.78
N SER A 124 -0.53 16.31 -8.95
CA SER A 124 -1.39 17.27 -9.65
C SER A 124 -1.21 17.25 -11.18
N GLU A 125 -0.08 16.72 -11.65
CA GLU A 125 0.26 16.63 -13.07
C GLU A 125 -0.37 15.38 -13.68
N ALA A 126 -1.33 15.55 -14.60
CA ALA A 126 -2.05 14.42 -15.21
C ALA A 126 -1.18 13.55 -16.14
N LEU A 127 -0.11 14.13 -16.70
CA LEU A 127 0.80 13.47 -17.63
C LEU A 127 2.23 13.48 -17.09
N ILE A 128 3.00 12.44 -17.42
CA ILE A 128 4.44 12.37 -17.21
C ILE A 128 5.10 11.88 -18.50
N GLY A 129 5.99 12.69 -19.07
CA GLY A 129 6.46 12.48 -20.43
C GLY A 129 5.28 12.41 -21.40
N ASN A 130 5.15 11.28 -22.11
CA ASN A 130 4.10 11.05 -23.11
C ASN A 130 2.95 10.16 -22.60
N GLY A 131 2.89 9.84 -21.29
CA GLY A 131 1.88 8.93 -20.73
C GLY A 131 1.15 9.52 -19.53
N ILE A 132 0.07 8.87 -19.11
CA ILE A 132 -0.67 9.25 -17.91
C ILE A 132 0.22 9.09 -16.68
N ASN A 133 0.24 10.10 -15.80
CA ASN A 133 0.98 10.01 -14.55
C ASN A 133 0.29 9.06 -13.56
N PRO A 134 0.93 7.96 -13.13
CA PRO A 134 0.33 7.02 -12.20
C PRO A 134 -0.04 7.68 -10.85
N LEU A 135 0.71 8.68 -10.39
CA LEU A 135 0.40 9.39 -9.15
C LEU A 135 -0.91 10.18 -9.25
N TYR A 136 -1.17 10.79 -10.41
CA TYR A 136 -2.42 11.51 -10.64
C TYR A 136 -3.61 10.56 -10.57
N VAL A 137 -3.53 9.43 -11.28
CA VAL A 137 -4.56 8.37 -11.28
C VAL A 137 -4.83 7.86 -9.86
N LEU A 138 -3.77 7.53 -9.12
CA LEU A 138 -3.89 7.04 -7.74
C LEU A 138 -4.44 8.10 -6.79
N SER A 139 -4.11 9.37 -7.00
CA SER A 139 -4.68 10.47 -6.21
C SER A 139 -6.17 10.65 -6.47
N LEU A 140 -6.61 10.44 -7.71
CA LEU A 140 -8.00 10.49 -8.11
C LEU A 140 -8.78 9.33 -7.52
N ILE A 141 -8.26 8.10 -7.64
CA ILE A 141 -8.77 6.90 -6.98
C ILE A 141 -8.92 7.15 -5.48
N ASN A 142 -7.89 7.69 -4.83
CA ASN A 142 -7.93 7.95 -3.40
C ASN A 142 -9.01 8.96 -3.01
N LYS A 143 -9.37 9.93 -3.87
CA LYS A 143 -10.43 10.92 -3.57
C LYS A 143 -11.84 10.33 -3.61
N VAL A 144 -12.07 9.33 -4.45
CA VAL A 144 -13.41 8.76 -4.69
C VAL A 144 -13.57 7.33 -4.16
N LEU A 145 -12.57 6.83 -3.44
CA LEU A 145 -12.60 5.50 -2.83
C LEU A 145 -13.73 5.42 -1.79
N PRO A 146 -14.59 4.38 -1.83
CA PRO A 146 -15.62 4.17 -0.80
C PRO A 146 -15.03 3.98 0.61
N GLU A 147 -15.72 4.50 1.63
CA GLU A 147 -15.23 4.50 3.02
C GLU A 147 -15.03 3.11 3.63
N ASN A 148 -15.74 2.10 3.12
CA ASN A 148 -15.62 0.71 3.59
C ASN A 148 -14.92 -0.21 2.58
N ALA A 149 -14.25 0.33 1.56
CA ALA A 149 -13.58 -0.48 0.53
C ALA A 149 -12.48 -1.37 1.13
N ILE A 150 -12.31 -2.57 0.56
CA ILE A 150 -11.16 -3.43 0.79
C ILE A 150 -10.26 -3.31 -0.44
N LEU A 151 -9.07 -2.76 -0.22
CA LEU A 151 -8.03 -2.62 -1.23
C LEU A 151 -7.12 -3.84 -1.20
N ILE A 152 -6.79 -4.34 -2.38
CA ILE A 152 -5.84 -5.42 -2.57
C ILE A 152 -4.77 -4.91 -3.52
N ALA A 153 -3.52 -4.95 -3.10
CA ALA A 153 -2.39 -4.48 -3.88
C ALA A 153 -1.56 -5.67 -4.36
N ASP A 154 -1.37 -5.80 -5.67
CA ASP A 154 -0.60 -6.87 -6.29
C ASP A 154 0.20 -6.32 -7.48
N GLY A 155 1.52 -6.31 -7.37
CA GLY A 155 2.40 -5.72 -8.37
C GLY A 155 3.65 -5.08 -7.80
N GLY A 156 4.40 -4.43 -8.69
CA GLY A 156 5.64 -3.72 -8.35
C GLY A 156 5.42 -2.22 -8.24
N ASP A 157 5.92 -1.47 -9.23
CA ASP A 157 6.11 -0.02 -9.09
C ASP A 157 4.80 0.77 -8.97
N PHE A 158 3.77 0.43 -9.76
CA PHE A 158 2.45 1.08 -9.65
C PHE A 158 1.83 0.88 -8.26
N ILE A 159 2.03 -0.30 -7.66
CA ILE A 159 1.52 -0.64 -6.32
C ILE A 159 2.33 0.08 -5.27
N ALA A 160 3.64 0.17 -5.46
CA ALA A 160 4.47 0.94 -4.58
C ALA A 160 4.08 2.42 -4.61
N ASN A 161 3.75 3.00 -5.78
CA ASN A 161 3.17 4.35 -5.86
C ASN A 161 1.81 4.41 -5.13
N ALA A 162 0.97 3.37 -5.25
CA ALA A 162 -0.32 3.28 -4.55
C ALA A 162 -0.12 3.28 -3.02
N ALA A 163 0.90 2.59 -2.51
CA ALA A 163 1.23 2.56 -1.09
C ALA A 163 1.66 3.94 -0.52
N TYR A 164 2.00 4.92 -1.37
CA TYR A 164 2.26 6.30 -0.93
C TYR A 164 1.07 7.24 -1.14
N THR A 165 0.06 6.83 -1.91
CA THR A 165 -0.96 7.74 -2.44
C THR A 165 -2.38 7.37 -2.02
N VAL A 166 -2.67 6.06 -1.94
CA VAL A 166 -3.99 5.53 -1.63
C VAL A 166 -4.05 5.14 -0.15
N HIS A 167 -5.07 5.64 0.54
CA HIS A 167 -5.22 5.47 1.97
C HIS A 167 -6.41 4.56 2.30
N PRO A 168 -6.20 3.33 2.79
CA PRO A 168 -7.30 2.56 3.37
C PRO A 168 -7.91 3.36 4.53
N ARG A 169 -9.24 3.30 4.63
CA ARG A 169 -10.04 4.15 5.50
C ARG A 169 -10.16 3.61 6.92
N GLY A 170 -9.94 2.31 7.08
CA GLY A 170 -9.97 1.60 8.36
C GLY A 170 -9.10 0.34 8.40
N PRO A 171 -9.11 -0.39 9.53
CA PRO A 171 -8.32 -1.60 9.71
C PRO A 171 -8.75 -2.70 8.76
N LEU A 172 -7.80 -3.57 8.36
CA LEU A 172 -8.02 -4.72 7.49
C LEU A 172 -8.63 -4.36 6.12
N GLN A 173 -8.44 -3.11 5.67
CA GLN A 173 -8.86 -2.62 4.36
C GLN A 173 -7.73 -2.55 3.33
N TRP A 174 -6.55 -3.02 3.67
CA TRP A 174 -5.42 -3.11 2.77
C TRP A 174 -4.79 -4.49 2.90
N LEU A 175 -4.83 -5.23 1.81
CA LEU A 175 -4.21 -6.53 1.65
C LEU A 175 -3.08 -6.41 0.62
N ASP A 176 -1.91 -6.93 0.94
CA ASP A 176 -0.73 -6.95 0.07
C ASP A 176 -0.02 -8.30 0.24
N PRO A 177 0.91 -8.69 -0.66
CA PRO A 177 1.57 -10.00 -0.61
C PRO A 177 2.47 -10.23 0.61
N GLY A 178 2.59 -9.26 1.53
CA GLY A 178 3.31 -9.42 2.77
C GLY A 178 4.80 -9.70 2.57
N VAL A 179 5.34 -10.62 3.37
CA VAL A 179 6.79 -10.89 3.45
C VAL A 179 7.37 -11.58 2.22
N PHE A 180 6.56 -12.29 1.44
CA PHE A 180 7.07 -13.00 0.26
C PHE A 180 7.03 -12.16 -1.01
N GLY A 181 6.32 -11.03 -1.01
CA GLY A 181 6.18 -10.20 -2.21
C GLY A 181 5.61 -10.97 -3.41
N THR A 182 4.87 -12.05 -3.17
CA THR A 182 4.36 -12.96 -4.20
C THR A 182 3.39 -12.24 -5.13
N LEU A 183 3.70 -12.22 -6.42
CA LEU A 183 2.79 -11.71 -7.44
C LEU A 183 1.67 -12.72 -7.72
N GLY A 184 0.47 -12.23 -8.06
CA GLY A 184 -0.69 -13.05 -8.38
C GLY A 184 -1.62 -13.34 -7.21
N VAL A 185 -1.37 -12.75 -6.04
CA VAL A 185 -2.25 -12.89 -4.86
C VAL A 185 -3.58 -12.16 -5.03
N GLY A 186 -3.67 -11.19 -5.96
CA GLY A 186 -4.74 -10.22 -6.07
C GLY A 186 -6.14 -10.84 -6.11
N ALA A 187 -6.39 -11.71 -7.09
CA ALA A 187 -7.73 -12.26 -7.27
C ALA A 187 -8.10 -13.27 -6.18
N GLY A 188 -7.15 -14.07 -5.70
CA GLY A 188 -7.38 -15.00 -4.59
C GLY A 188 -7.76 -14.28 -3.30
N PHE A 189 -7.09 -13.17 -2.98
CA PHE A 189 -7.44 -12.33 -1.84
C PHE A 189 -8.81 -11.67 -2.04
N ALA A 190 -9.15 -11.26 -3.27
CA ALA A 190 -10.44 -10.66 -3.58
C ALA A 190 -11.59 -11.66 -3.42
N LEU A 191 -11.38 -12.91 -3.84
CA LEU A 191 -12.32 -14.00 -3.64
C LEU A 191 -12.61 -14.21 -2.14
N GLY A 192 -11.56 -14.31 -1.32
CA GLY A 192 -11.70 -14.46 0.14
C GLY A 192 -12.40 -13.25 0.77
N ALA A 193 -12.04 -12.03 0.37
CA ALA A 193 -12.68 -10.81 0.85
C ALA A 193 -14.18 -10.78 0.49
N LYS A 194 -14.56 -11.17 -0.72
CA LYS A 194 -15.97 -11.22 -1.15
C LYS A 194 -16.78 -12.34 -0.52
N ALA A 195 -16.16 -13.48 -0.22
CA ALA A 195 -16.83 -14.58 0.48
C ALA A 195 -17.26 -14.16 1.89
N ILE A 196 -16.44 -13.36 2.60
CA ILE A 196 -16.74 -12.90 3.96
C ILE A 196 -17.53 -11.58 3.96
N TYR A 197 -17.25 -10.68 3.01
CA TYR A 197 -17.83 -9.34 2.93
C TYR A 197 -18.48 -9.07 1.55
N PRO A 198 -19.56 -9.79 1.18
CA PRO A 198 -20.13 -9.71 -0.16
C PRO A 198 -20.55 -8.29 -0.57
N ASN A 199 -21.03 -7.51 0.41
CA ASN A 199 -21.57 -6.16 0.21
C ASN A 199 -20.52 -5.06 0.29
N ARG A 200 -19.25 -5.37 0.61
CA ARG A 200 -18.19 -4.35 0.63
C ARG A 200 -17.60 -4.19 -0.77
N PRO A 201 -17.27 -2.96 -1.21
CA PRO A 201 -16.48 -2.76 -2.41
C PRO A 201 -15.11 -3.43 -2.25
N VAL A 202 -14.75 -4.31 -3.18
CA VAL A 202 -13.43 -4.94 -3.24
C VAL A 202 -12.74 -4.45 -4.51
N VAL A 203 -11.59 -3.82 -4.32
CA VAL A 203 -10.82 -3.20 -5.40
C VAL A 203 -9.41 -3.78 -5.40
N ILE A 204 -9.03 -4.38 -6.52
CA ILE A 204 -7.66 -4.83 -6.75
C ILE A 204 -6.92 -3.76 -7.54
N ILE A 205 -5.76 -3.35 -7.05
CA ILE A 205 -4.81 -2.47 -7.72
C ILE A 205 -3.68 -3.35 -8.23
N TYR A 206 -3.57 -3.45 -9.54
CA TYR A 206 -2.64 -4.32 -10.25
C TYR A 206 -1.55 -3.53 -10.98
N GLY A 207 -0.33 -4.07 -10.99
CA GLY A 207 0.57 -3.88 -12.14
C GLY A 207 0.13 -4.79 -13.30
N ASP A 208 0.36 -4.38 -14.53
CA ASP A 208 0.08 -5.18 -15.73
C ASP A 208 0.73 -6.56 -15.73
N GLY A 209 2.00 -6.67 -15.34
CA GLY A 209 2.65 -7.97 -15.25
C GLY A 209 2.00 -8.88 -14.20
N SER A 210 1.70 -8.33 -13.01
CA SER A 210 1.09 -9.07 -11.91
C SER A 210 -0.35 -9.50 -12.19
N CYS A 211 -1.13 -8.70 -12.93
CA CYS A 211 -2.51 -9.07 -13.26
C CYS A 211 -2.56 -10.36 -14.08
N GLY A 212 -1.56 -10.60 -14.95
CA GLY A 212 -1.46 -11.79 -15.77
C GLY A 212 -1.47 -13.12 -14.98
N PHE A 213 -1.07 -13.10 -13.70
CA PHE A 213 -1.07 -14.30 -12.87
C PHE A 213 -2.44 -14.71 -12.35
N SER A 214 -3.38 -13.78 -12.21
CA SER A 214 -4.66 -14.05 -11.54
C SER A 214 -5.89 -13.43 -12.23
N LEU A 215 -5.73 -12.82 -13.40
CA LEU A 215 -6.84 -12.27 -14.18
C LEU A 215 -7.86 -13.35 -14.61
N MET A 216 -7.43 -14.60 -14.76
CA MET A 216 -8.31 -15.72 -15.10
C MET A 216 -9.41 -15.97 -14.06
N GLU A 217 -9.19 -15.58 -12.79
CA GLU A 217 -10.18 -15.70 -11.72
C GLU A 217 -11.39 -14.78 -11.90
N PHE A 218 -11.39 -13.87 -12.88
CA PHE A 218 -12.61 -13.17 -13.27
C PHE A 218 -13.69 -14.13 -13.78
N ASP A 219 -13.33 -15.30 -14.33
CA ASP A 219 -14.26 -16.41 -14.56
C ASP A 219 -14.92 -16.87 -13.25
N THR A 220 -14.12 -17.08 -12.20
CA THR A 220 -14.61 -17.43 -10.86
C THR A 220 -15.55 -16.35 -10.33
N PHE A 221 -15.18 -15.08 -10.43
CA PHE A 221 -16.05 -13.98 -9.99
C PHE A 221 -17.38 -13.98 -10.75
N SER A 222 -17.36 -14.20 -12.06
CA SER A 222 -18.55 -14.29 -12.90
C SER A 222 -19.46 -15.45 -12.49
N ARG A 223 -18.93 -16.68 -12.38
CA ARG A 223 -19.68 -17.87 -11.98
C ARG A 223 -20.31 -17.73 -10.59
N HIS A 224 -19.62 -17.09 -9.66
CA HIS A 224 -20.09 -16.90 -8.28
C HIS A 224 -20.80 -15.56 -8.05
N LYS A 225 -20.99 -14.74 -9.09
CA LYS A 225 -21.61 -13.40 -9.03
C LYS A 225 -20.93 -12.47 -8.01
N PHE A 226 -19.63 -12.62 -7.83
CA PHE A 226 -18.83 -11.68 -7.07
C PHE A 226 -18.46 -10.48 -7.95
N SER A 227 -18.60 -9.27 -7.38
CA SER A 227 -18.33 -8.02 -8.08
C SER A 227 -17.04 -7.39 -7.59
N VAL A 228 -15.98 -7.51 -8.37
CA VAL A 228 -14.65 -7.00 -8.04
C VAL A 228 -14.27 -5.96 -9.08
N VAL A 229 -13.65 -4.86 -8.64
CA VAL A 229 -13.03 -3.88 -9.54
C VAL A 229 -11.53 -4.16 -9.59
N ALA A 230 -10.99 -4.42 -10.78
CA ALA A 230 -9.55 -4.42 -11.03
C ALA A 230 -9.14 -3.11 -11.70
N LEU A 231 -8.16 -2.43 -11.12
CA LEU A 231 -7.50 -1.25 -11.68
C LEU A 231 -6.08 -1.67 -12.05
N ILE A 232 -5.78 -1.77 -13.34
CA ILE A 232 -4.49 -2.21 -13.87
C ILE A 232 -3.71 -0.98 -14.33
N GLY A 233 -2.60 -0.66 -13.65
CA GLY A 233 -1.61 0.26 -14.16
C GLY A 233 -0.71 -0.44 -15.17
N ASN A 234 -0.84 -0.06 -16.44
CA ASN A 234 -0.18 -0.69 -17.57
C ASN A 234 0.87 0.23 -18.20
N ASP A 235 2.12 0.10 -17.76
CA ASP A 235 3.30 0.73 -18.35
C ASP A 235 4.06 -0.20 -19.30
N ALA A 236 3.50 -1.38 -19.60
CA ALA A 236 4.11 -2.43 -20.41
C ALA A 236 5.50 -2.82 -19.90
N CYS A 237 5.69 -2.90 -18.58
CA CYS A 237 7.01 -3.19 -18.03
C CYS A 237 6.95 -3.81 -16.63
N TRP A 238 7.88 -4.72 -16.36
CA TRP A 238 8.28 -5.06 -14.99
C TRP A 238 9.08 -3.91 -14.36
N SER A 239 8.47 -2.73 -14.24
CA SER A 239 9.15 -1.47 -13.93
C SER A 239 9.96 -1.49 -12.64
N GLN A 240 9.49 -2.22 -11.62
CA GLN A 240 10.24 -2.35 -10.37
C GLN A 240 11.60 -3.03 -10.58
N ILE A 241 11.65 -4.04 -11.44
CA ILE A 241 12.88 -4.75 -11.79
C ILE A 241 13.71 -3.91 -12.76
N ALA A 242 13.06 -3.31 -13.76
CA ALA A 242 13.70 -2.50 -14.79
C ALA A 242 14.49 -1.31 -14.20
N ARG A 243 13.98 -0.66 -13.14
CA ARG A 243 14.66 0.47 -12.47
C ARG A 243 16.09 0.13 -12.06
N GLU A 244 16.29 -1.01 -11.41
CA GLU A 244 17.61 -1.45 -10.95
C GLU A 244 18.41 -2.10 -12.09
N GLN A 245 17.76 -2.96 -12.87
CA GLN A 245 18.41 -3.69 -13.96
C GLN A 245 19.02 -2.75 -15.01
N VAL A 246 18.27 -1.74 -15.47
CA VAL A 246 18.74 -0.79 -16.48
C VAL A 246 19.81 0.13 -15.89
N ALA A 247 19.68 0.55 -14.62
CA ALA A 247 20.68 1.38 -13.97
C ALA A 247 22.02 0.67 -13.82
N ILE A 248 22.02 -0.60 -13.39
CA ILE A 248 23.21 -1.41 -13.10
C ILE A 248 23.80 -2.01 -14.37
N PHE A 249 22.99 -2.72 -15.16
CA PHE A 249 23.45 -3.53 -16.28
C PHE A 249 23.34 -2.84 -17.64
N LYS A 250 22.72 -1.64 -17.69
CA LYS A 250 22.48 -0.89 -18.94
C LYS A 250 21.68 -1.71 -19.98
N SER A 251 20.80 -2.60 -19.52
CA SER A 251 20.01 -3.50 -20.37
C SER A 251 18.65 -3.81 -19.74
N SER A 252 17.62 -4.06 -20.55
CA SER A 252 16.23 -4.35 -20.16
C SER A 252 15.79 -5.79 -20.46
N VAL A 253 16.70 -6.76 -20.34
CA VAL A 253 16.38 -8.17 -20.66
C VAL A 253 15.22 -8.68 -19.81
N ALA A 254 14.17 -9.17 -20.49
CA ALA A 254 12.99 -9.82 -19.90
C ALA A 254 12.13 -8.95 -18.95
N VAL A 255 12.28 -7.62 -19.01
CA VAL A 255 11.42 -6.69 -18.24
C VAL A 255 10.44 -5.90 -19.10
N ASP A 256 10.62 -5.89 -20.42
CA ASP A 256 9.69 -5.24 -21.34
C ASP A 256 8.48 -6.16 -21.60
N LEU A 257 7.27 -5.61 -21.42
CA LEU A 257 5.99 -6.26 -21.71
C LEU A 257 5.33 -5.56 -22.91
N LYS A 258 4.04 -5.86 -23.15
CA LYS A 258 3.22 -5.20 -24.16
C LYS A 258 2.07 -4.48 -23.48
N HIS A 259 1.59 -3.39 -24.11
CA HIS A 259 0.32 -2.76 -23.75
C HIS A 259 -0.87 -3.65 -24.15
N THR A 260 -0.97 -4.81 -23.49
CA THR A 260 -2.03 -5.80 -23.71
C THR A 260 -3.37 -5.21 -23.28
N ARG A 261 -4.42 -5.52 -24.03
CA ARG A 261 -5.80 -5.12 -23.75
C ARG A 261 -6.44 -6.02 -22.69
N TYR A 262 -5.97 -5.90 -21.44
CA TYR A 262 -6.49 -6.67 -20.30
C TYR A 262 -7.97 -6.41 -20.02
N ASP A 263 -8.46 -5.24 -20.38
CA ASP A 263 -9.88 -4.90 -20.39
C ASP A 263 -10.70 -5.84 -21.30
N ASN A 264 -10.19 -6.20 -22.48
CA ASN A 264 -10.82 -7.18 -23.36
C ASN A 264 -10.77 -8.60 -22.79
N VAL A 265 -9.69 -8.95 -22.08
CA VAL A 265 -9.59 -10.23 -21.37
C VAL A 265 -10.67 -10.30 -20.28
N GLY A 266 -10.86 -9.22 -19.52
CA GLY A 266 -11.96 -9.11 -18.57
C GLY A 266 -13.33 -9.35 -19.20
N ILE A 267 -13.60 -8.76 -20.38
CA ILE A 267 -14.85 -8.98 -21.14
C ILE A 267 -15.02 -10.45 -21.49
N ALA A 268 -13.97 -11.10 -22.01
CA ALA A 268 -14.01 -12.52 -22.35
C ALA A 268 -14.30 -13.43 -21.15
N LEU A 269 -14.00 -12.96 -19.93
CA LEU A 269 -14.24 -13.67 -18.66
C LEU A 269 -15.55 -13.27 -17.98
N GLY A 270 -16.40 -12.47 -18.64
CA GLY A 270 -17.72 -12.08 -18.13
C GLY A 270 -17.73 -10.83 -17.25
N ALA A 271 -16.64 -10.06 -17.23
CA ALA A 271 -16.58 -8.75 -16.59
C ALA A 271 -16.91 -7.62 -17.58
N ARG A 272 -17.11 -6.41 -17.06
CA ARG A 272 -17.10 -5.19 -17.87
C ARG A 272 -15.66 -4.72 -18.08
N GLY A 273 -15.25 -4.50 -19.32
CA GLY A 273 -13.93 -3.96 -19.64
C GLY A 273 -13.97 -2.44 -19.87
N GLU A 274 -12.96 -1.74 -19.37
CA GLU A 274 -12.72 -0.32 -19.66
C GLU A 274 -11.25 -0.06 -19.97
N LEU A 275 -10.99 0.70 -21.04
CA LEU A 275 -9.67 1.26 -21.33
C LEU A 275 -9.65 2.74 -20.92
N ILE A 276 -8.54 3.17 -20.34
CA ILE A 276 -8.20 4.58 -20.09
C ILE A 276 -6.78 4.79 -20.65
N ASP A 277 -6.65 5.57 -21.72
CA ASP A 277 -5.36 5.84 -22.38
C ASP A 277 -5.09 7.34 -22.63
N CYS A 278 -6.04 8.20 -22.27
CA CYS A 278 -5.91 9.66 -22.35
C CYS A 278 -6.27 10.33 -21.02
N LYS A 279 -5.85 11.59 -20.85
CA LYS A 279 -6.07 12.35 -19.62
C LYS A 279 -7.53 12.78 -19.45
N GLU A 280 -8.25 12.95 -20.55
CA GLU A 280 -9.65 13.39 -20.61
C GLU A 280 -10.57 12.39 -19.90
N ASP A 281 -10.17 11.12 -19.88
CA ASP A 281 -10.86 10.03 -19.23
C ASP A 281 -10.66 9.97 -17.70
N LEU A 282 -9.70 10.74 -17.17
CA LEU A 282 -9.33 10.74 -15.75
C LEU A 282 -10.24 11.67 -14.93
N THR A 283 -11.54 11.38 -14.94
CA THR A 283 -12.55 12.18 -14.22
C THR A 283 -13.01 11.50 -12.94
N LYS A 284 -13.32 12.30 -11.91
CA LYS A 284 -13.89 11.79 -10.64
C LYS A 284 -15.15 10.96 -10.89
N GLU A 285 -16.05 11.49 -11.70
CA GLU A 285 -17.34 10.86 -12.02
C GLU A 285 -17.16 9.47 -12.63
N ARG A 286 -16.17 9.29 -13.52
CA ARG A 286 -15.90 7.97 -14.11
C ARG A 286 -15.46 6.95 -13.05
N PHE A 287 -14.54 7.33 -12.16
CA PHE A 287 -14.09 6.45 -11.08
C PHE A 287 -15.20 6.19 -10.03
N GLU A 288 -16.07 7.15 -9.75
CA GLU A 288 -17.25 6.96 -8.91
C GLU A 288 -18.20 5.90 -9.50
N LYS A 289 -18.47 5.96 -10.82
CA LYS A 289 -19.26 4.94 -11.53
C LYS A 289 -18.59 3.55 -11.53
N ILE A 290 -17.26 3.51 -11.71
CA ILE A 290 -16.48 2.27 -11.60
C ILE A 290 -16.65 1.66 -10.21
N PHE A 291 -16.49 2.44 -9.14
CA PHE A 291 -16.60 1.92 -7.77
C PHE A 291 -18.01 1.58 -7.34
N ALA A 292 -19.03 2.28 -7.84
CA ALA A 292 -20.43 1.89 -7.64
C ALA A 292 -20.70 0.47 -8.18
N SER A 293 -20.02 0.08 -9.27
CA SER A 293 -20.14 -1.26 -9.85
C SER A 293 -19.54 -2.37 -8.98
N ALA A 294 -18.68 -2.04 -8.00
CA ALA A 294 -18.02 -3.02 -7.11
C ALA A 294 -18.99 -3.79 -6.19
N THR A 295 -20.28 -3.47 -6.22
CA THR A 295 -21.34 -4.16 -5.47
C THR A 295 -22.52 -4.57 -6.36
N GLY A 296 -22.44 -4.34 -7.68
CA GLY A 296 -23.57 -4.42 -8.61
C GLY A 296 -23.80 -5.77 -9.30
N GLY A 297 -23.17 -6.85 -8.84
CA GLY A 297 -23.27 -8.20 -9.43
C GLY A 297 -22.26 -8.49 -10.54
N THR A 298 -21.70 -7.48 -11.19
CA THR A 298 -20.76 -7.63 -12.30
C THR A 298 -19.40 -7.02 -11.97
N SER A 299 -18.33 -7.78 -12.18
CA SER A 299 -16.97 -7.30 -12.01
C SER A 299 -16.55 -6.31 -13.11
N VAL A 300 -15.57 -5.46 -12.84
CA VAL A 300 -15.04 -4.47 -13.79
C VAL A 300 -13.53 -4.61 -13.89
N VAL A 301 -12.98 -4.66 -15.10
CA VAL A 301 -11.54 -4.60 -15.38
C VAL A 301 -11.24 -3.29 -16.08
N VAL A 302 -10.52 -2.41 -15.40
CA VAL A 302 -10.09 -1.10 -15.90
C VAL A 302 -8.60 -1.16 -16.21
N ASN A 303 -8.24 -1.04 -17.47
CA ASN A 303 -6.88 -1.04 -17.98
C ASN A 303 -6.44 0.40 -18.23
N ILE A 304 -5.45 0.89 -17.47
CA ILE A 304 -5.02 2.28 -17.49
C ILE A 304 -3.61 2.33 -18.08
N ILE A 305 -3.47 2.90 -19.28
CA ILE A 305 -2.17 3.06 -19.92
C ILE A 305 -1.42 4.20 -19.24
N ILE A 306 -0.37 3.87 -18.49
CA ILE A 306 0.38 4.82 -17.66
C ILE A 306 1.79 5.01 -18.20
N GLY A 307 2.32 6.22 -18.00
CA GLY A 307 3.73 6.55 -18.24
C GLY A 307 4.63 6.08 -17.11
N LYS A 308 5.94 6.00 -17.40
CA LYS A 308 6.96 5.70 -16.39
C LYS A 308 7.13 6.87 -15.44
N SER A 309 7.01 6.61 -14.14
CA SER A 309 7.26 7.61 -13.09
C SER A 309 8.70 7.57 -12.60
N ASN A 310 9.22 8.68 -12.09
CA ASN A 310 10.49 8.76 -11.34
C ASN A 310 10.27 8.98 -9.83
N PHE A 311 9.02 8.88 -9.36
CA PHE A 311 8.64 9.23 -7.98
C PHE A 311 9.46 8.49 -6.92
N ARG A 312 9.83 7.25 -7.22
CA ARG A 312 10.51 6.31 -6.34
C ARG A 312 11.99 6.10 -6.69
N ASP A 313 12.59 6.94 -7.53
CA ASP A 313 14.01 6.81 -7.87
C ASP A 313 14.89 6.89 -6.61
N GLY A 314 15.86 5.97 -6.53
CA GLY A 314 16.72 5.81 -5.35
C GLY A 314 16.11 5.04 -4.19
N SER A 315 14.83 4.64 -4.27
CA SER A 315 14.27 3.65 -3.34
C SER A 315 14.67 2.24 -3.79
N ILE A 316 15.32 1.49 -2.89
CA ILE A 316 15.57 0.06 -3.10
C ILE A 316 14.24 -0.63 -2.91
N SER A 317 13.84 -1.44 -3.88
CA SER A 317 12.67 -2.30 -3.73
C SER A 317 13.09 -3.48 -2.86
N VAL A 318 12.74 -3.40 -1.58
CA VAL A 318 12.99 -4.47 -0.61
C VAL A 318 11.74 -5.33 -0.49
#